data_AF-A0A7U2MRN7-F1
#
_entry.id   AF-A0A7U2MRN7-F1
#
_cell.length_a   1.000
_cell.length_b   1.000
_cell.length_c   1.000
_cell.angle_alpha   90.00
_cell.angle_beta   90.00
_cell.angle_gamma   90.00
#
_symmetry.space_group_name_H-M   'P 1'
#
loop_
_entity.id
_entity.type
_entity.pdbx_description
1 polymer ?
#
loop_
_entity_poly.entity_id
_entity_poly.type
_entity_poly.pdbx_seq_one_letter_code
_entity_poly.pdbx_strand_id
1 'polypeptide(L)'
;MQPNVLQSLERARNCEENDDDRIILDNAVTELWRRVQSQPDTYVFTPDEFALFNYFIARFQGSLVTRGAVARFWDNYRGNGSSLD
;
A
#
# COMPACT_ATOMS: atom_id res chain seq x y z
N MET A 1 -8.06 7.00 3.71
CA MET A 1 -8.33 5.65 3.17
C MET A 1 -9.80 5.34 3.32
N GLN A 2 -10.40 4.60 2.39
CA GLN A 2 -11.81 4.19 2.48
C GLN A 2 -11.95 3.13 3.58
N PRO A 3 -13.02 3.19 4.42
CA PRO A 3 -13.18 2.27 5.55
C PRO A 3 -13.27 0.79 5.14
N ASN A 4 -13.72 0.52 3.91
CA ASN A 4 -13.88 -0.83 3.39
C ASN A 4 -12.56 -1.53 3.03
N VAL A 5 -11.48 -0.78 2.78
CA VAL A 5 -10.21 -1.36 2.30
C VAL A 5 -9.54 -2.19 3.39
N LEU A 6 -9.49 -1.65 4.61
CA LEU A 6 -8.91 -2.37 5.75
C LEU A 6 -9.72 -3.62 6.08
N GLN A 7 -11.06 -3.49 6.12
CA GLN A 7 -11.94 -4.62 6.39
C GLN A 7 -11.82 -5.72 5.31
N SER A 8 -11.74 -5.35 4.04
CA SER A 8 -11.51 -6.31 2.95
C SER A 8 -10.12 -6.94 3.02
N LEU A 9 -9.09 -6.19 3.45
CA LEU A 9 -7.73 -6.71 3.64
C LEU A 9 -7.70 -7.75 4.78
N GLU A 10 -8.40 -7.49 5.88
CA GLU A 10 -8.52 -8.42 7.00
C GLU A 10 -9.21 -9.72 6.59
N ARG A 11 -10.27 -9.64 5.78
CA ARG A 11 -11.02 -10.81 5.26
C ARG A 11 -10.22 -11.62 4.25
N ALA A 12 -9.56 -10.94 3.31
CA ALA A 12 -8.64 -11.56 2.36
C ALA A 12 -7.52 -12.32 3.09
N ARG A 13 -6.98 -11.73 4.17
CA ARG A 13 -5.96 -12.38 5.02
C ARG A 13 -6.49 -13.54 5.83
N ASN A 14 -7.77 -13.54 6.22
CA ASN A 14 -8.43 -14.64 6.93
C ASN A 14 -8.82 -15.81 6.02
N CYS A 15 -8.52 -15.75 4.72
CA CYS A 15 -8.92 -16.75 3.72
C CYS A 15 -10.45 -16.84 3.51
N GLU A 16 -11.23 -15.88 4.03
CA GLU A 16 -12.64 -15.63 3.69
C GLU A 16 -12.69 -14.53 2.62
N GLU A 17 -11.94 -14.73 1.55
CA GLU A 17 -11.87 -13.77 0.47
C GLU A 17 -13.08 -13.93 -0.45
N ASN A 18 -13.93 -12.91 -0.53
CA ASN A 18 -15.00 -12.84 -1.53
C ASN A 18 -14.50 -12.11 -2.77
N ASP A 19 -15.07 -12.41 -3.94
CA ASP A 19 -14.76 -11.70 -5.18
C ASP A 19 -14.95 -10.17 -5.05
N ASP A 20 -15.94 -9.73 -4.27
CA ASP A 20 -16.16 -8.31 -3.97
C ASP A 20 -15.00 -7.67 -3.18
N ASP A 21 -14.45 -8.37 -2.18
CA ASP A 21 -13.32 -7.88 -1.40
C ASP A 21 -12.08 -7.72 -2.29
N ARG A 22 -11.86 -8.66 -3.23
CA ARG A 22 -10.80 -8.53 -4.24
C ARG A 22 -10.97 -7.31 -5.12
N ILE A 23 -12.18 -7.03 -5.60
CA ILE A 23 -12.46 -5.87 -6.47
C ILE A 23 -12.20 -4.56 -5.71
N ILE A 24 -12.61 -4.48 -4.44
CA ILE A 24 -12.37 -3.30 -3.59
C ILE A 24 -10.86 -3.09 -3.40
N LEU A 25 -10.12 -4.15 -3.08
CA LEU A 25 -8.68 -4.11 -2.88
C LEU A 25 -7.91 -3.75 -4.17
N ASP A 26 -8.31 -4.32 -5.31
CA ASP A 26 -7.71 -4.04 -6.62
C ASP A 26 -7.97 -2.59 -7.07
N ASN A 27 -9.18 -2.08 -6.86
CA ASN A 27 -9.51 -0.68 -7.16
C ASN A 27 -8.74 0.29 -6.23
N ALA A 28 -8.65 -0.04 -4.93
CA ALA A 28 -7.92 0.76 -3.96
C ALA A 28 -6.42 0.82 -4.26
N VAL A 29 -5.78 -0.31 -4.60
CA VAL A 29 -4.36 -0.32 -4.97
C VAL A 29 -4.15 0.37 -6.32
N THR A 30 -5.08 0.27 -7.26
CA THR A 30 -5.01 0.98 -8.54
C THR A 30 -5.08 2.49 -8.36
N GLU A 31 -5.99 2.98 -7.52
CA GLU A 31 -6.08 4.42 -7.22
C GLU A 31 -4.84 4.91 -6.47
N LEU A 32 -4.36 4.15 -5.48
CA LEU A 32 -3.11 4.43 -4.78
C LEU A 32 -1.94 4.52 -5.77
N TRP A 33 -1.86 3.57 -6.71
CA TRP A 33 -0.80 3.52 -7.70
C TRP A 33 -0.86 4.68 -8.70
N ARG A 34 -2.05 5.16 -9.05
CA ARG A 34 -2.20 6.37 -9.86
C ARG A 34 -1.66 7.60 -9.12
N ARG A 35 -1.91 7.73 -7.81
CA ARG A 35 -1.39 8.83 -7.00
C ARG A 35 0.14 8.79 -6.91
N VAL A 36 0.69 7.61 -6.66
CA VAL A 36 2.15 7.38 -6.64
C VAL A 36 2.77 7.73 -8.00
N GLN A 37 2.16 7.33 -9.11
CA GLN A 37 2.67 7.68 -10.44
C GLN A 37 2.54 9.17 -10.77
N SER A 38 1.50 9.86 -10.29
CA SER A 38 1.39 11.31 -10.42
C SER A 38 2.41 12.05 -9.55
N GLN A 39 2.83 11.45 -8.43
CA GLN A 39 3.72 12.05 -7.44
C GLN A 39 4.81 11.07 -6.99
N PRO A 40 5.67 10.58 -7.90
CA PRO A 40 6.60 9.49 -7.59
C PRO A 40 7.70 9.93 -6.62
N ASP A 41 7.94 11.24 -6.55
CA ASP A 41 9.00 11.85 -5.78
C ASP A 41 8.49 12.63 -4.54
N THR A 42 7.19 12.65 -4.29
CA THR A 42 6.61 13.35 -3.12
C THR A 42 5.64 12.49 -2.33
N TYR A 43 5.10 11.44 -2.93
CA TYR A 43 4.18 10.53 -2.25
C TYR A 43 4.92 9.59 -1.30
N VAL A 44 4.48 9.56 -0.04
CA VAL A 44 4.96 8.63 0.99
C VAL A 44 3.77 7.81 1.45
N PHE A 45 3.91 6.49 1.47
CA PHE A 45 2.85 5.60 1.96
C PHE A 45 2.69 5.73 3.47
N THR A 46 1.45 5.68 3.94
CA THR A 46 1.15 5.37 5.34
C THR A 46 1.34 3.86 5.59
N PRO A 47 1.51 3.41 6.86
CA PRO A 47 1.61 1.99 7.19
C PRO A 47 0.43 1.15 6.64
N ASP A 48 -0.78 1.70 6.67
CA ASP A 48 -1.98 1.06 6.12
C ASP A 48 -1.90 0.92 4.59
N GLU A 49 -1.51 2.00 3.89
CA GLU A 49 -1.35 1.97 2.43
C GLU A 49 -0.23 1.03 2.01
N PHE A 50 0.84 1.00 2.79
CA PHE A 50 1.95 0.09 2.57
C PHE A 50 1.50 -1.36 2.78
N ALA A 51 0.65 -1.67 3.75
CA ALA A 51 0.11 -3.02 3.93
C ALA A 51 -0.71 -3.48 2.71
N LEU A 52 -1.58 -2.61 2.19
CA LEU A 52 -2.33 -2.87 0.95
C LEU A 52 -1.39 -3.06 -0.24
N PHE A 53 -0.43 -2.15 -0.42
CA PHE A 53 0.53 -2.22 -1.51
C PHE A 53 1.41 -3.46 -1.42
N ASN A 54 1.84 -3.82 -0.21
CA ASN A 54 2.65 -4.99 0.07
C ASN A 54 1.89 -6.29 -0.24
N TYR A 55 0.57 -6.33 0.00
CA TYR A 55 -0.26 -7.47 -0.40
C TYR A 55 -0.23 -7.72 -1.91
N PHE A 56 -0.24 -6.66 -2.73
CA PHE A 56 -0.15 -6.76 -4.19
C PHE A 56 1.28 -6.66 -4.74
N ILE A 57 2.31 -6.59 -3.89
CA ILE A 57 3.68 -6.32 -4.36
C ILE A 57 4.19 -7.40 -5.32
N ALA A 58 3.77 -8.65 -5.12
CA ALA A 58 4.08 -9.77 -6.01
C ALA A 58 3.66 -9.50 -7.46
N ARG A 59 2.52 -8.81 -7.66
CA ARG A 59 2.00 -8.45 -8.98
C ARG A 59 2.76 -7.28 -9.62
N PHE A 60 3.35 -6.42 -8.79
CA PHE A 60 4.13 -5.25 -9.20
C PHE A 60 5.65 -5.48 -9.13
N GLN A 61 6.10 -6.73 -8.95
CA GLN A 61 7.52 -7.10 -8.95
C GLN A 61 8.11 -6.82 -10.34
N GLY A 62 8.90 -5.75 -10.43
CA GLY A 62 9.61 -5.38 -11.66
C GLY A 62 9.54 -3.89 -12.01
N SER A 63 8.59 -3.14 -11.42
CA SER A 63 8.53 -1.69 -11.65
C SER A 63 9.56 -0.93 -10.82
N LEU A 64 10.31 -0.02 -11.45
CA LEU A 64 11.22 0.90 -10.76
C LEU A 64 10.48 1.79 -9.77
N VAL A 65 9.21 2.13 -10.08
CA VAL A 65 8.33 2.90 -9.21
C VAL A 65 8.08 2.14 -7.90
N THR A 66 7.91 0.81 -7.94
CA THR A 66 7.71 -0.04 -6.75
C THR A 66 8.91 0.05 -5.82
N ARG A 67 10.12 -0.06 -6.37
CA ARG A 67 11.36 0.03 -5.59
C ARG A 67 11.55 1.42 -4.99
N GLY A 68 11.31 2.48 -5.75
CA GLY A 68 11.40 3.85 -5.28
C GLY A 68 10.42 4.12 -4.14
N ALA A 69 9.16 3.73 -4.31
CA ALA A 69 8.12 3.97 -3.32
C ALA A 69 8.33 3.17 -2.02
N VAL A 70 8.82 1.91 -2.10
CA VAL A 70 9.20 1.11 -0.93
C VAL A 70 10.40 1.74 -0.21
N ALA A 71 11.44 2.16 -0.93
CA ALA A 71 12.61 2.80 -0.34
C ALA A 71 12.22 4.09 0.41
N ARG A 72 11.33 4.89 -0.16
CA ARG A 72 10.78 6.12 0.46
C ARG A 72 10.01 5.84 1.73
N PHE A 73 9.14 4.82 1.70
CA PHE A 73 8.42 4.40 2.90
C PHE A 73 9.40 4.06 4.02
N TRP A 74 10.43 3.26 3.75
CA TRP A 74 11.44 2.90 4.76
C TRP A 74 12.31 4.06 5.22
N ASP A 75 12.63 5.01 4.32
CA ASP A 75 13.35 6.23 4.66
C ASP A 75 12.54 7.10 5.64
N ASN A 76 11.26 7.33 5.32
CA ASN A 76 10.36 8.11 6.15
C ASN A 76 9.99 7.39 7.47
N TYR A 77 9.77 6.07 7.42
CA TYR A 77 9.46 5.25 8.59
C TYR A 77 10.61 5.23 9.60
N ARG A 78 11.87 5.20 9.13
CA ARG A 78 13.05 5.31 10.01
C ARG A 78 13.24 6.72 10.56
N GLY A 79 12.90 7.76 9.80
CA GLY A 79 12.96 9.16 10.27
C GLY A 79 11.96 9.49 11.38
N ASN A 80 10.82 8.81 11.41
CA ASN A 80 9.79 8.98 12.44
C ASN A 80 9.94 8.04 13.65
N GLY A 81 10.90 7.10 13.62
CA GLY A 81 11.16 6.14 14.70
C GLY A 81 12.05 6.67 15.83
N SER A 82 12.62 7.86 15.68
CA SER A 82 13.46 8.50 16.70
C SER A 82 12.72 9.65 17.39
N SER A 83 11.69 9.33 18.17
CA SER A 83 11.22 10.22 19.24
C SER A 83 10.51 9.41 20.33
N LEU A 84 11.29 8.62 21.07
CA LEU A 84 10.99 8.28 22.46
C LEU A 84 12.30 8.44 23.25
N ASP A 85 12.57 9.71 23.58
CA ASP A 85 13.12 10.11 24.87
C ASP A 85 12.08 9.82 25.96
#